data_AF-A0A7C7MNY0-F1
#
_entry.id   AF-A0A7C7MNY0-F1
#
_cell.length_a   1.000
_cell.length_b   1.000
_cell.length_c   1.000
_cell.angle_alpha   90.00
_cell.angle_beta   90.00
_cell.angle_gamma   90.00
#
_symmetry.space_group_name_H-M   'P 1'
#
loop_
_entity.id
_entity.type
_entity.pdbx_description
1 polymer ?
#
loop_
_entity_poly.entity_id
_entity_poly.type
_entity_poly.pdbx_seq_one_letter_code
_entity_poly.pdbx_strand_id
1 'polypeptide(L)' 'MLHEIFHALEAVSPCAPNYFEQSPDLRKGHVIDDPNDLMYGGHELGVMIELDTNRDDYFGHSVAGCTDVADSPFIQKAN' A
#
# COMPACT_ATOMS: atom_id res chain seq x y z
N MET A 1 13.52 2.85 0.36
CA MET A 1 13.32 3.55 1.64
C MET A 1 11.88 3.96 1.85
N LEU A 2 11.27 4.76 0.95
CA LEU A 2 9.86 5.16 1.10
C LEU A 2 8.91 3.95 1.22
N HIS A 3 9.11 2.92 0.38
CA HIS A 3 8.39 1.64 0.43
C HIS A 3 8.34 1.03 1.85
N GLU A 4 9.50 0.88 2.50
CA GLU A 4 9.57 0.33 3.86
C GLU A 4 8.97 1.25 4.93
N ILE A 5 9.02 2.57 4.71
CA ILE A 5 8.33 3.51 5.61
C ILE A 5 6.81 3.30 5.50
N PHE A 6 6.29 3.05 4.29
CA PHE A 6 4.88 2.75 4.09
C PHE A 6 4.47 1.44 4.77
N HIS A 7 5.30 0.39 4.72
CA HIS A 7 5.09 -0.81 5.54
C HIS A 7 4.95 -0.48 7.04
N ALA A 8 5.82 0.39 7.57
CA ALA A 8 5.76 0.82 8.98
C ALA A 8 4.51 1.67 9.31
N LEU A 9 3.90 2.31 8.31
CA LEU A 9 2.67 3.09 8.43
C LEU A 9 1.40 2.25 8.21
N GLU A 10 1.54 0.92 8.16
CA GLU A 10 0.47 -0.07 7.91
C GLU A 10 -0.06 -0.09 6.47
N ALA A 11 0.77 0.37 5.51
CA ALA A 11 0.42 0.28 4.10
C ALA A 11 0.29 -1.17 3.62
N VAL A 12 -0.79 -1.33 2.87
CA VAL A 12 -1.47 -2.54 2.38
C VAL A 12 -1.85 -3.54 3.48
N SER A 13 -2.90 -3.18 4.21
CA SER A 13 -3.60 -4.11 5.10
C SER A 13 -4.36 -5.20 4.31
N PRO A 14 -4.63 -6.39 4.88
CA PRO A 14 -5.33 -7.50 4.19
C PRO A 14 -6.74 -7.21 3.67
N CYS A 15 -7.33 -6.09 4.07
CA CYS A 15 -8.66 -5.67 3.63
C CYS A 15 -8.62 -4.84 2.33
N ALA A 16 -7.43 -4.43 1.88
CA ALA A 16 -7.25 -3.69 0.64
C ALA A 16 -7.66 -4.55 -0.57
N PRO A 17 -8.40 -4.00 -1.56
CA PRO A 17 -8.91 -4.73 -2.72
C PRO A 17 -7.85 -5.50 -3.52
N ASN A 18 -6.66 -4.93 -3.69
CA ASN A 18 -5.57 -5.53 -4.45
C ASN A 18 -4.51 -6.20 -3.57
N TYR A 19 -4.83 -6.41 -2.28
CA TYR A 19 -3.92 -7.07 -1.34
C TYR A 19 -3.49 -8.46 -1.85
N PHE A 20 -2.18 -8.67 -1.88
CA PHE A 20 -1.63 -9.91 -2.37
C PHE A 20 -1.50 -10.98 -1.27
N GLU A 21 -2.57 -11.76 -1.12
CA GLU A 21 -2.67 -12.81 -0.09
C GLU A 21 -1.85 -14.08 -0.40
N GLN A 22 -1.51 -14.33 -1.67
CA GLN A 22 -1.20 -15.68 -2.17
C GLN A 22 0.29 -16.10 -2.15
N SER A 23 1.22 -15.32 -1.57
CA SER A 23 2.64 -15.73 -1.54
C SER A 23 3.11 -16.16 -0.15
N PRO A 24 3.81 -17.31 -0.04
CA PRO A 24 4.21 -17.87 1.24
C PRO A 24 4.96 -16.90 2.15
N ASP A 25 5.95 -16.12 1.68
CA ASP A 25 6.86 -15.50 2.67
C ASP A 25 7.43 -14.10 2.40
N LEU A 26 7.09 -13.38 1.31
CA LEU A 26 7.70 -12.04 1.10
C LEU A 26 6.80 -10.96 0.46
N ARG A 27 5.56 -11.28 0.07
CA ARG A 27 4.69 -10.33 -0.66
C ARG A 27 3.39 -10.00 0.05
N LYS A 28 3.24 -10.45 1.31
CA LYS A 28 2.19 -9.92 2.19
C LYS A 28 2.49 -8.45 2.43
N GLY A 29 1.46 -7.62 2.51
CA GLY A 29 1.61 -6.16 2.62
C GLY A 29 1.91 -5.45 1.30
N HIS A 30 1.54 -6.05 0.16
CA HIS A 30 1.76 -5.48 -1.17
C HIS A 30 0.50 -5.55 -2.03
N VAL A 31 0.47 -4.71 -3.06
CA VAL A 31 -0.50 -4.76 -4.18
C VAL A 31 0.12 -5.45 -5.40
N ILE A 32 -0.71 -5.88 -6.36
CA ILE A 32 -0.25 -6.60 -7.57
C ILE A 32 -0.90 -6.14 -8.88
N ASP A 33 -1.72 -5.10 -8.83
CA ASP A 33 -2.52 -4.62 -9.96
C ASP A 33 -1.78 -3.56 -10.81
N ASP A 34 -0.93 -2.72 -10.21
CA ASP A 34 -0.09 -1.77 -10.93
C ASP A 34 1.41 -1.90 -10.61
N PRO A 35 2.27 -2.24 -11.60
CA PRO A 35 3.71 -2.34 -11.39
C PRO A 35 4.41 -1.01 -11.03
N ASN A 36 3.77 0.15 -11.24
CA ASN A 36 4.33 1.45 -10.87
C ASN A 36 3.92 1.93 -9.47
N ASP A 37 3.05 1.18 -8.79
CA ASP A 37 2.65 1.47 -7.43
C ASP A 37 3.84 1.30 -6.47
N LEU A 38 3.99 2.24 -5.53
CA LEU A 38 5.00 2.20 -4.49
C LEU A 38 5.02 0.86 -3.74
N MET A 39 3.86 0.24 -3.49
CA MET A 39 3.70 -1.00 -2.73
C MET A 39 3.53 -2.23 -3.63
N TYR A 40 3.89 -2.14 -4.91
CA TYR A 40 3.82 -3.28 -5.82
C TYR A 40 4.77 -4.41 -5.39
N GLY A 41 4.23 -5.62 -5.27
CA GLY A 41 4.98 -6.83 -4.92
C GLY A 41 5.04 -7.87 -6.04
N GLY A 42 4.59 -7.55 -7.25
CA GLY A 42 4.62 -8.49 -8.37
C GLY A 42 6.00 -8.65 -9.02
N HIS A 43 6.06 -9.43 -10.11
CA HIS A 43 7.32 -9.74 -10.80
C HIS A 43 7.60 -8.82 -12.00
N GLU A 44 6.65 -7.94 -12.34
CA GLU A 44 6.81 -7.05 -13.47
C GLU A 44 7.80 -5.93 -13.14
N LEU A 45 8.53 -5.49 -14.16
CA LEU A 45 9.45 -4.37 -14.05
C LEU A 45 8.66 -3.06 -14.23
N GLY A 46 8.30 -2.43 -13.10
CA GLY A 46 7.77 -1.07 -13.08
C GLY A 46 8.73 -0.07 -12.46
N VAL A 47 8.36 1.21 -12.52
CA VAL A 47 9.07 2.27 -11.80
C VAL A 47 8.12 2.71 -10.69
N MET A 48 8.48 2.45 -9.42
CA MET A 48 7.71 2.86 -8.24
C MET A 48 7.66 4.40 -8.13
N ILE A 49 6.78 5.04 -8.90
CA ILE A 49 6.63 6.49 -9.01
C ILE A 49 5.23 6.95 -8.64
N GLU A 50 4.28 6.03 -8.52
CA GLU A 50 2.90 6.32 -8.17
C GLU A 50 2.64 5.89 -6.73
N LEU A 51 1.81 6.67 -6.04
CA LEU A 51 1.39 6.41 -4.68
C LEU A 51 -0.08 6.03 -4.70
N ASP A 52 -0.37 4.76 -4.41
CA ASP A 52 -1.71 4.16 -4.37
C ASP A 52 -2.52 4.51 -5.63
N THR A 53 -2.19 3.84 -6.73
CA THR A 53 -2.84 4.07 -8.02
C THR A 53 -4.36 3.91 -7.86
N ASN A 54 -5.16 4.86 -8.37
CA ASN A 54 -6.61 4.97 -8.15
C ASN A 54 -7.09 5.26 -6.71
N ARG A 55 -6.19 5.23 -5.72
CA ARG A 55 -6.50 5.45 -4.29
C ARG A 55 -7.53 4.48 -3.75
N ASP A 56 -7.30 3.19 -3.95
CA ASP A 56 -8.22 2.15 -3.54
C ASP A 56 -7.60 1.11 -2.59
N ASP A 57 -6.31 1.18 -2.25
CA ASP A 57 -5.67 0.16 -1.40
C ASP A 57 -5.19 0.65 -0.03
N TYR A 58 -4.38 1.71 0.05
CA TYR A 58 -3.72 2.08 1.33
C TYR A 58 -3.51 3.58 1.61
N PHE A 59 -3.76 4.48 0.66
CA PHE A 59 -3.54 5.92 0.81
C PHE A 59 -4.59 6.79 0.13
N GLY A 60 -5.35 7.55 0.92
CA GLY A 60 -6.39 8.45 0.43
C GLY A 60 -7.61 7.72 -0.15
N HIS A 61 -7.90 6.52 0.35
CA HIS A 61 -8.95 5.64 -0.15
C HIS A 61 -10.26 5.75 0.64
N SER A 62 -11.31 5.10 0.15
CA SER A 62 -12.62 5.01 0.84
C SER A 62 -12.98 3.59 1.31
N VAL A 63 -12.00 2.70 1.45
CA VAL A 63 -12.23 1.31 1.88
C VAL A 63 -12.60 1.27 3.36
N ALA A 64 -13.85 0.91 3.64
CA ALA A 64 -14.39 0.88 5.00
C ALA A 64 -13.71 -0.22 5.83
N GLY A 65 -13.17 0.16 6.99
CA GLY A 65 -12.51 -0.77 7.90
C GLY A 65 -11.04 -1.07 7.56
N CYS A 66 -10.46 -0.38 6.58
CA CYS A 66 -9.02 -0.39 6.33
C CYS A 66 -8.35 0.86 6.90
N THR A 67 -7.14 0.68 7.44
CA THR A 67 -6.28 1.81 7.79
C THR A 67 -5.86 2.54 6.52
N ASP A 68 -6.21 3.81 6.43
CA ASP A 68 -5.61 4.72 5.47
C ASP A 68 -4.29 5.24 6.07
N VAL A 69 -3.19 5.15 5.32
CA VAL A 69 -1.88 5.65 5.77
C VAL A 69 -1.96 7.13 6.18
N ALA A 70 -2.82 7.94 5.56
CA ALA A 70 -3.03 9.34 5.94
C ALA A 70 -3.63 9.53 7.34
N ASP A 71 -4.22 8.48 7.91
CA ASP A 71 -4.78 8.41 9.26
C ASP A 71 -3.90 7.61 10.24
N SER A 72 -2.70 7.19 9.81
CA SER A 72 -1.74 6.46 10.65
C SER A 72 -1.37 7.26 11.91
N PRO A 73 -1.30 6.61 13.10
CA PRO A 73 -0.96 7.28 14.35
C PRO A 73 0.46 7.86 14.38
N PHE A 74 1.30 7.48 13.42
CA PHE A 74 2.67 7.99 13.27
C PHE A 74 2.74 9.26 12.39
N ILE A 75 1.64 9.70 11.79
CA ILE A 75 1.56 10.93 10.99
C ILE A 75 0.86 12.02 11.77
N GLN A 76 1.53 13.16 11.95
CA GLN A 76 0.89 14.38 12.42
C GLN A 76 0.36 15.17 11.22
N LYS A 77 -0.96 15.41 11.20
CA LYS A 77 -1.56 16.29 10.19
C LYS A 77 -1.08 17.72 10.42
N ALA A 78 -0.60 18.37 9.36
CA ALA A 78 -0.29 19.80 9.41
C ALA A 78 -1.60 20.58 9.59
N ASN A 79 -1.66 21.40 10.63
CA ASN A 79 -2.77 22.33 10.89
C ASN A 79 -2.75 23.51 9.91
#